data_AF-A0A914HAG9-F1
#
_entry.id   AF-A0A914HAG9-F1
#
_cell.length_a   1.000
_cell.length_b   1.000
_cell.length_c   1.000
_cell.angle_alpha   90.00
_cell.angle_beta   90.00
_cell.angle_gamma   90.00
#
_symmetry.space_group_name_H-M   'P 1'
#
loop_
_entity.id
_entity.type
_entity.pdbx_description
1 polymer ?
#
loop_
_entity_poly.entity_id
_entity_poly.type
_entity_poly.pdbx_seq_one_letter_code
_entity_poly.pdbx_strand_id
1 'polypeptide(L)'
;MDDAAQDDSRTVTIALDLPSGDEKSDDQEQLIISKEQQNGKVVDFLTICSPPSPSDLLSVWRSNGIEMSAVRVRHLRADMAQLLELRLNPPSCGSMRNWEFVAAHLGLDIEEIVQMRRTKSPMCALIHRFGDEPLHKLLELIGEAGRIDVLLSVRHFAANPMATECRHRPARMDSALISASDSISSTTAFARSVSAIDVHQQQRFILILHHENAKNRDLKKFHRLLIKNLEIYAKEEGIKVVDVDQCMCDQDLLGSVSRHFDRADQVVMELSPDYADLISAAEDASSLTDQMMVHDQQQFDQRVRMKLYLHQMTFNEVLLNGNQNRRFRVVLMQGCRPEHIPRGWPGNTLHYRFPQDFEALCQRLFEQQKQ
;
A
#
# COMPACT_ATOMS: atom_id res chain seq x y z
N MET A 1 50.72 10.43 34.17
CA MET A 1 51.17 11.83 34.21
C MET A 1 51.84 12.11 32.89
N ASP A 2 51.33 12.85 31.92
CA ASP A 2 50.05 13.51 31.63
C ASP A 2 50.04 13.59 30.08
N ASP A 3 48.98 13.17 29.41
CA ASP A 3 47.89 14.01 28.89
C ASP A 3 48.34 15.13 27.93
N ALA A 4 48.07 14.93 26.64
CA ALA A 4 47.81 16.00 25.67
C ALA A 4 47.03 15.43 24.48
N ALA A 5 45.74 15.75 24.48
CA ALA A 5 44.80 15.49 23.39
C ALA A 5 45.15 16.31 22.15
N GLN A 6 44.98 15.72 20.96
CA GLN A 6 45.07 16.42 19.69
C GLN A 6 43.80 16.13 18.89
N ASP A 7 42.97 17.17 18.82
CA ASP A 7 41.74 17.30 18.04
C ASP A 7 42.12 17.68 16.59
N ASP A 8 41.64 16.92 15.61
CA ASP A 8 41.90 17.15 14.18
C ASP A 8 40.57 17.04 13.41
N SER A 9 39.77 18.11 13.50
CA SER A 9 38.62 18.36 12.64
C SER A 9 39.08 18.68 11.21
N ARG A 10 38.96 17.71 10.30
CA ARG A 10 39.22 17.91 8.86
C ARG A 10 37.95 18.31 8.12
N THR A 11 37.81 19.61 7.88
CA THR A 11 36.91 20.18 6.87
C THR A 11 37.58 20.04 5.50
N VAL A 12 36.92 19.37 4.55
CA VAL A 12 37.37 19.29 3.14
C VAL A 12 36.46 20.18 2.29
N THR A 13 37.03 21.27 1.80
CA THR A 13 36.46 22.16 0.78
C THR A 13 36.78 21.58 -0.59
N ILE A 14 35.77 21.29 -1.41
CA ILE A 14 35.96 20.90 -2.81
C ILE A 14 35.68 22.11 -3.69
N ALA A 15 36.72 22.56 -4.40
CA ALA A 15 36.65 23.57 -5.45
C ALA A 15 36.05 22.95 -6.72
N LEU A 16 35.11 23.65 -7.36
CA LEU A 16 34.62 23.34 -8.69
C LEU A 16 35.32 24.27 -9.69
N ASP A 17 36.09 23.67 -10.60
CA ASP A 17 36.70 24.34 -11.74
C ASP A 17 35.65 24.86 -12.72
N LEU A 18 35.71 26.16 -13.00
CA LEU A 18 35.04 26.82 -14.11
C LEU A 18 36.02 26.92 -15.29
N PRO A 19 35.63 26.59 -16.53
CA PRO A 19 36.32 27.12 -17.70
C PRO A 19 35.70 28.47 -18.10
N SER A 20 36.50 29.52 -17.94
CA SER A 20 36.29 30.85 -18.52
C SER A 20 36.85 30.91 -19.95
N GLY A 21 36.10 31.53 -20.87
CA GLY A 21 36.58 31.87 -22.21
C GLY A 21 35.49 32.56 -23.04
N ASP A 22 35.40 33.88 -22.90
CA ASP A 22 34.57 34.81 -23.68
C ASP A 22 34.96 34.84 -25.17
N GLU A 23 33.98 35.08 -26.07
CA GLU A 23 33.88 36.33 -26.85
C GLU A 23 32.63 36.39 -27.77
N LYS A 24 31.75 37.36 -27.44
CA LYS A 24 30.89 38.26 -28.25
C LYS A 24 30.46 37.87 -29.69
N SER A 25 29.16 37.97 -29.97
CA SER A 25 28.55 39.13 -30.67
C SER A 25 27.04 38.95 -30.92
N ASP A 26 26.32 40.06 -30.88
CA ASP A 26 24.90 40.25 -31.21
C ASP A 26 24.45 39.56 -32.50
N ASP A 27 23.23 38.98 -32.50
CA ASP A 27 22.19 39.27 -33.49
C ASP A 27 20.94 38.36 -33.30
N GLN A 28 19.81 39.02 -33.05
CA GLN A 28 18.44 38.68 -33.46
C GLN A 28 18.04 37.18 -33.53
N GLU A 29 17.41 36.68 -32.46
CA GLU A 29 16.48 35.54 -32.58
C GLU A 29 15.23 36.00 -33.35
N GLN A 30 15.31 35.91 -34.68
CA GLN A 30 14.15 35.97 -35.55
C GLN A 30 13.34 34.70 -35.42
N LEU A 31 12.06 34.88 -35.06
CA LEU A 31 10.96 33.99 -35.36
C LEU A 31 11.11 33.38 -36.76
N ILE A 32 11.29 32.06 -36.83
CA ILE A 32 10.86 31.29 -38.00
C ILE A 32 9.70 30.41 -37.55
N ILE A 33 8.51 31.00 -37.66
CA ILE A 33 7.24 30.27 -37.69
C ILE A 33 7.18 29.57 -39.04
N SER A 34 7.45 28.27 -39.06
CA SER A 34 7.03 27.41 -40.17
C SER A 34 5.56 27.04 -39.95
N LYS A 35 4.68 27.78 -40.62
CA LYS A 35 3.28 27.40 -40.84
C LYS A 35 3.24 26.26 -41.86
N GLU A 36 2.84 25.08 -41.41
CA GLU A 36 2.05 24.17 -42.23
C GLU A 36 0.71 23.93 -41.54
N GLN A 37 -0.34 24.47 -42.16
CA GLN A 37 -1.72 24.19 -41.79
C GLN A 37 -2.11 22.85 -42.42
N GLN A 38 -2.62 21.91 -41.63
CA GLN A 38 -4.07 21.69 -41.54
C GLN A 38 -4.44 20.63 -40.48
N ASN A 39 -5.29 21.10 -39.56
CA ASN A 39 -6.30 20.34 -38.81
C ASN A 39 -5.85 19.50 -37.60
N GLY A 40 -5.94 20.10 -36.41
CA GLY A 40 -5.90 19.42 -35.12
C GLY A 40 -5.36 20.34 -34.03
N LYS A 41 -6.11 20.53 -32.93
CA LYS A 41 -5.68 21.27 -31.74
C LYS A 41 -4.24 20.89 -31.36
N VAL A 42 -3.33 21.86 -31.37
CA VAL A 42 -2.04 21.74 -30.70
C VAL A 42 -2.36 21.69 -29.21
N VAL A 43 -2.27 20.50 -28.62
CA VAL A 43 -2.33 20.32 -27.17
C VAL A 43 -0.91 20.56 -26.67
N ASP A 44 -0.75 21.52 -25.77
CA ASP A 44 0.51 21.81 -25.10
C ASP A 44 0.98 20.56 -24.33
N PHE A 45 2.00 19.87 -24.87
CA PHE A 45 2.46 18.55 -24.43
C PHE A 45 3.22 18.55 -23.08
N LEU A 46 3.32 19.70 -22.41
CA LEU A 46 3.99 19.84 -21.11
C LEU A 46 3.11 20.55 -20.08
N THR A 47 1.82 20.26 -20.08
CA THR A 47 0.98 20.68 -18.96
C THR A 47 1.25 19.71 -17.80
N ILE A 48 2.20 20.05 -16.93
CA ILE A 48 2.33 19.38 -15.63
C ILE A 48 1.00 19.61 -14.90
N CYS A 49 0.17 18.56 -14.82
CA CYS A 49 -1.06 18.61 -14.04
C CYS A 49 -0.68 18.92 -12.60
N SER A 50 -1.06 20.09 -12.12
CA SER A 50 -0.88 20.44 -10.72
C SER A 50 -1.58 19.36 -9.87
N PRO A 51 -0.99 18.95 -8.72
CA PRO A 51 -1.65 18.01 -7.84
C PRO A 51 -3.07 18.51 -7.52
N PRO A 52 -4.05 17.60 -7.37
CA PRO A 52 -5.43 17.99 -7.16
C PRO A 52 -5.51 18.88 -5.93
N SER A 53 -6.16 20.02 -6.07
CA SER A 53 -6.33 20.93 -4.93
C SER A 53 -7.28 20.30 -3.89
N PRO A 54 -7.19 20.69 -2.61
CA PRO A 54 -8.19 20.29 -1.62
C PRO A 54 -9.62 20.54 -2.10
N SER A 55 -9.85 21.69 -2.76
CA SER A 55 -11.15 22.06 -3.33
C SER A 55 -11.64 21.08 -4.39
N ASP A 56 -10.75 20.56 -5.24
CA ASP A 56 -11.10 19.57 -6.25
C ASP A 56 -11.52 18.25 -5.60
N LEU A 57 -10.84 17.83 -4.54
CA LEU A 57 -11.17 16.60 -3.81
C LEU A 57 -12.48 16.74 -3.01
N LEU A 58 -12.75 17.93 -2.45
CA LEU A 58 -14.00 18.23 -1.75
C LEU A 58 -15.18 18.39 -2.72
N SER A 59 -14.94 18.73 -3.99
CA SER A 59 -16.01 18.82 -5.00
C SER A 59 -16.75 17.50 -5.19
N VAL A 60 -16.07 16.36 -5.07
CA VAL A 60 -16.65 15.01 -5.16
C VAL A 60 -17.72 14.78 -4.09
N TRP A 61 -17.52 15.36 -2.91
CA TRP A 61 -18.47 15.27 -1.80
C TRP A 61 -19.71 16.13 -2.05
N ARG A 62 -19.56 17.26 -2.76
CA ARG A 62 -20.67 18.14 -3.18
C ARG A 62 -21.48 17.54 -4.34
N SER A 63 -20.80 16.91 -5.30
CA SER A 63 -21.42 16.33 -6.50
C SER A 63 -22.29 15.10 -6.22
N ASN A 64 -22.04 14.38 -5.12
CA ASN A 64 -22.81 13.19 -4.74
C ASN A 64 -24.16 13.48 -4.05
N GLY A 65 -24.63 14.73 -4.08
CA GLY A 65 -25.97 15.08 -3.57
C GLY A 65 -26.13 14.98 -2.05
N ILE A 66 -25.02 14.80 -1.31
CA ILE A 66 -25.01 14.87 0.15
C ILE A 66 -24.95 16.35 0.51
N GLU A 67 -25.98 16.85 1.19
CA GLU A 67 -25.91 18.14 1.85
C GLU A 67 -24.81 18.04 2.92
N MET A 68 -23.60 18.52 2.62
CA MET A 68 -22.45 18.37 3.53
C MET A 68 -22.60 19.15 4.84
N SER A 69 -23.64 19.99 4.94
CA SER A 69 -24.14 20.65 6.14
C SER A 69 -25.02 19.74 7.03
N ALA A 70 -25.64 18.70 6.46
CA ALA A 70 -26.54 17.78 7.17
C ALA A 70 -25.78 16.61 7.85
N VAL A 71 -24.64 16.21 7.30
CA VAL A 71 -23.78 15.17 7.91
C VAL A 71 -22.91 15.81 8.99
N ARG A 72 -23.07 15.35 10.22
CA ARG A 72 -22.26 15.77 11.37
C ARG A 72 -21.13 14.77 11.61
N VAL A 73 -20.05 15.23 12.23
CA VAL A 73 -18.86 14.43 12.55
C VAL A 73 -19.21 13.18 13.37
N ARG A 74 -20.21 13.22 14.25
CA ARG A 74 -20.67 12.04 15.02
C ARG A 74 -21.29 10.94 14.18
N HIS A 75 -21.74 11.25 12.96
CA HIS A 75 -22.35 10.27 12.07
C HIS A 75 -21.32 9.59 11.16
N LEU A 76 -20.04 9.93 11.32
CA LEU A 76 -18.94 9.26 10.65
C LEU A 76 -19.00 7.76 10.89
N ARG A 77 -18.84 6.99 9.82
CA ARG A 77 -18.63 5.56 9.94
C ARG A 77 -17.37 5.28 10.77
N ALA A 78 -17.40 4.18 11.52
CA ALA A 78 -16.30 3.80 12.40
C ALA A 78 -14.98 3.58 11.65
N ASP A 79 -15.03 3.08 10.41
CA ASP A 79 -13.87 2.91 9.55
C ASP A 79 -13.28 4.24 9.05
N MET A 80 -14.12 5.23 8.74
CA MET A 80 -13.65 6.58 8.41
C MET A 80 -13.00 7.25 9.63
N ALA A 81 -13.58 7.11 10.83
CA ALA A 81 -13.00 7.63 12.07
C ALA A 81 -11.63 6.99 12.38
N GLN A 82 -11.50 5.66 12.22
CA GLN A 82 -10.23 4.94 12.37
C GLN A 82 -9.18 5.37 11.35
N LEU A 83 -9.59 5.67 10.10
CA LEU A 83 -8.68 6.14 9.07
C LEU A 83 -8.14 7.55 9.38
N LEU A 84 -9.02 8.45 9.84
CA LEU A 84 -8.61 9.77 10.32
C LEU A 84 -7.64 9.65 11.50
N GLU A 85 -7.94 8.76 12.44
CA GLU A 85 -7.08 8.46 13.58
C GLU A 85 -5.70 7.98 13.15
N LEU A 86 -5.63 6.98 12.28
CA LEU A 86 -4.38 6.41 11.77
C LEU A 86 -3.50 7.45 11.08
N ARG A 87 -4.11 8.39 10.34
CA ARG A 87 -3.37 9.36 9.52
C ARG A 87 -3.06 10.68 10.23
N LEU A 88 -3.85 11.07 11.23
CA LEU A 88 -3.73 12.36 11.91
C LEU A 88 -3.20 12.26 13.34
N ASN A 89 -3.27 11.10 14.02
CA ASN A 89 -2.66 10.94 15.35
C ASN A 89 -1.13 10.99 15.39
N PRO A 90 -0.38 10.56 14.35
CA PRO A 90 1.07 10.67 14.38
C PRO A 90 1.53 12.11 14.66
N PRO A 91 2.64 12.29 15.41
CA PRO A 91 3.19 13.62 15.66
C PRO A 91 3.55 14.30 14.34
N SER A 92 3.46 15.63 14.31
CA SER A 92 3.88 16.41 13.15
C SER A 92 5.37 16.19 12.87
N CYS A 93 5.71 15.80 11.64
CA CYS A 93 7.09 15.68 11.17
C CYS A 93 7.34 16.78 10.13
N GLY A 94 8.24 17.72 10.43
CA GLY A 94 8.53 18.85 9.54
C GLY A 94 7.31 19.74 9.31
N SER A 95 6.95 20.00 8.05
CA SER A 95 5.79 20.80 7.66
C SER A 95 4.45 20.06 7.71
N MET A 96 4.46 18.75 7.99
CA MET A 96 3.24 17.92 8.02
C MET A 96 2.41 18.20 9.27
N ARG A 97 1.22 18.76 9.07
CA ARG A 97 0.24 19.06 10.13
C ARG A 97 -0.56 17.80 10.51
N ASN A 98 -0.96 17.72 11.77
CA ASN A 98 -1.63 16.56 12.37
C ASN A 98 -2.92 16.96 13.10
N TRP A 99 -3.46 16.08 13.97
CA TRP A 99 -4.66 16.34 14.75
C TRP A 99 -4.61 17.62 15.59
N GLU A 100 -3.42 18.08 16.03
CA GLU A 100 -3.27 19.30 16.83
C GLU A 100 -3.63 20.55 16.03
N PHE A 101 -3.27 20.56 14.74
CA PHE A 101 -3.66 21.64 13.83
C PHE A 101 -5.19 21.69 13.71
N VAL A 102 -5.83 20.54 13.49
CA VAL A 102 -7.29 20.44 13.40
C VAL A 102 -7.95 20.87 14.72
N ALA A 103 -7.40 20.45 15.86
CA ALA A 103 -7.88 20.80 17.19
C ALA A 103 -7.85 22.32 17.43
N ALA A 104 -6.74 22.97 17.11
CA ALA A 104 -6.59 24.42 17.25
C ALA A 104 -7.61 25.18 16.40
N HIS A 105 -7.86 24.73 15.17
CA HIS A 105 -8.81 25.39 14.26
C HIS A 105 -10.28 25.05 14.57
N LEU A 106 -10.53 23.98 15.34
CA LEU A 106 -11.83 23.70 15.95
C LEU A 106 -12.06 24.49 17.24
N GLY A 107 -11.05 25.22 17.73
CA GLY A 107 -11.17 26.15 18.86
C GLY A 107 -10.69 25.60 20.20
N LEU A 108 -9.90 24.52 20.22
CA LEU A 108 -9.20 24.12 21.45
C LEU A 108 -8.07 25.09 21.75
N ASP A 109 -7.94 25.43 23.03
CA ASP A 109 -6.77 26.16 23.50
C ASP A 109 -5.53 25.24 23.61
N ILE A 110 -4.38 25.86 23.85
CA ILE A 110 -3.10 25.15 23.93
C ILE A 110 -3.07 24.19 25.13
N GLU A 111 -3.69 24.56 26.26
CA GLU A 111 -3.70 23.72 27.47
C GLU A 111 -4.51 22.45 27.24
N GLU A 112 -5.65 22.57 26.55
CA GLU A 112 -6.51 21.46 26.15
C GLU A 112 -5.83 20.54 25.15
N ILE A 113 -5.13 21.09 24.15
CA ILE A 113 -4.33 20.31 23.20
C ILE A 113 -3.24 19.53 23.92
N VAL A 114 -2.50 20.19 24.83
CA VAL A 114 -1.45 19.54 25.63
C VAL A 114 -2.03 18.42 26.50
N GLN A 115 -3.20 18.63 27.11
CA GLN A 115 -3.88 17.60 27.89
C GLN A 115 -4.33 16.43 27.01
N MET A 116 -4.82 16.69 25.79
CA MET A 116 -5.24 15.66 24.85
C MET A 116 -4.09 14.78 24.35
N ARG A 117 -2.83 15.25 24.34
CA ARG A 117 -1.66 14.40 24.04
C ARG A 117 -1.52 13.19 24.98
N ARG A 118 -2.12 13.25 26.17
CA ARG A 118 -2.11 12.15 27.16
C ARG A 118 -3.19 11.09 26.88
N THR A 119 -4.13 11.37 25.97
CA THR A 119 -5.15 10.41 25.58
C THR A 119 -4.61 9.41 24.57
N LYS A 120 -5.03 8.14 24.67
CA LYS A 120 -4.59 7.07 23.75
C LYS A 120 -4.97 7.34 22.29
N SER A 121 -6.06 8.08 22.07
CA SER A 121 -6.56 8.44 20.75
C SER A 121 -7.08 9.88 20.73
N PRO A 122 -6.20 10.85 20.43
CA PRO A 122 -6.57 12.27 20.37
C PRO A 122 -7.61 12.56 19.28
N MET A 123 -7.47 11.98 18.08
CA MET A 123 -8.44 12.19 17.00
C MET A 123 -9.81 11.59 17.32
N CYS A 124 -9.90 10.42 17.98
CA CYS A 124 -11.19 9.87 18.40
C CYS A 124 -11.84 10.77 19.45
N ALA A 125 -11.07 11.26 20.43
CA ALA A 125 -11.56 12.22 21.42
C ALA A 125 -12.04 13.52 20.77
N LEU A 126 -11.35 13.99 19.72
CA LEU A 126 -11.72 15.18 18.95
C LEU A 126 -13.01 14.96 18.14
N ILE A 127 -13.17 13.80 17.48
CA ILE A 127 -14.41 13.42 16.77
C ILE A 127 -15.60 13.36 17.73
N HIS A 128 -15.41 12.82 18.92
CA HIS A 128 -16.47 12.78 19.94
C HIS A 128 -16.80 14.18 20.46
N ARG A 129 -15.77 14.99 20.75
CA ARG A 129 -15.91 16.34 21.31
C ARG A 129 -16.58 17.31 20.32
N PHE A 130 -16.25 17.21 19.04
CA PHE A 130 -16.82 18.01 17.95
C PHE A 130 -17.83 17.24 17.12
N GLY A 131 -18.48 16.24 17.71
CA GLY A 131 -19.40 15.36 17.00
C GLY A 131 -20.60 16.10 16.39
N ASP A 132 -20.99 17.25 16.95
CA ASP A 132 -22.04 18.10 16.41
C ASP A 132 -21.59 19.01 15.26
N GLU A 133 -20.30 19.20 15.04
CA GLU A 133 -19.81 20.01 13.94
C GLU A 133 -20.14 19.34 12.59
N PRO A 134 -20.35 20.14 11.53
CA PRO A 134 -20.63 19.58 10.22
C PRO A 134 -19.35 18.96 9.63
N LEU A 135 -19.50 17.82 8.95
CA LEU A 135 -18.38 17.06 8.41
C LEU A 135 -17.57 17.87 7.40
N HIS A 136 -18.21 18.75 6.61
CA HIS A 136 -17.49 19.60 5.65
C HIS A 136 -16.40 20.42 6.31
N LYS A 137 -16.67 20.99 7.50
CA LYS A 137 -15.72 21.83 8.22
C LYS A 137 -14.49 21.03 8.63
N LEU A 138 -14.68 19.79 9.10
CA LEU A 138 -13.57 18.90 9.41
C LEU A 138 -12.73 18.58 8.16
N LEU A 139 -13.37 18.29 7.02
CA LEU A 139 -12.67 17.99 5.77
C LEU A 139 -11.95 19.21 5.18
N GLU A 140 -12.52 20.41 5.33
CA GLU A 140 -11.88 21.68 4.95
C GLU A 140 -10.61 21.92 5.78
N LEU A 141 -10.67 21.72 7.10
CA LEU A 141 -9.51 21.83 7.98
C LEU A 141 -8.40 20.82 7.63
N ILE A 142 -8.76 19.61 7.20
CA ILE A 142 -7.79 18.62 6.69
C ILE A 142 -7.16 19.11 5.38
N GLY A 143 -7.95 19.77 4.52
CA GLY A 143 -7.45 20.46 3.32
C GLY A 143 -6.49 21.60 3.63
N GLU A 144 -6.83 22.47 4.58
CA GLU A 144 -5.97 23.56 5.06
C GLU A 144 -4.70 23.07 5.78
N ALA A 145 -4.77 21.87 6.37
CA ALA A 145 -3.61 21.18 6.91
C ALA A 145 -2.64 20.70 5.81
N GLY A 146 -3.03 20.80 4.53
CA GLY A 146 -2.26 20.30 3.39
C GLY A 146 -2.26 18.77 3.30
N ARG A 147 -3.17 18.09 4.01
CA ARG A 147 -3.22 16.62 4.11
C ARG A 147 -4.03 16.02 2.95
N ILE A 148 -3.54 16.24 1.73
CA ILE A 148 -4.12 15.70 0.48
C ILE A 148 -4.19 14.17 0.53
N ASP A 149 -3.20 13.52 1.17
CA ASP A 149 -3.17 12.07 1.40
C ASP A 149 -4.40 11.57 2.17
N VAL A 150 -4.85 12.33 3.16
CA VAL A 150 -6.03 12.01 3.98
C VAL A 150 -7.29 12.24 3.17
N LEU A 151 -7.40 13.36 2.44
CA LEU A 151 -8.55 13.66 1.59
C LEU A 151 -8.76 12.61 0.48
N LEU A 152 -7.67 12.17 -0.16
CA LEU A 152 -7.71 11.06 -1.11
C LEU A 152 -8.17 9.76 -0.44
N SER A 153 -7.67 9.51 0.77
CA SER A 153 -8.02 8.31 1.53
C SER A 153 -9.47 8.31 1.99
N VAL A 154 -10.09 9.46 2.30
CA VAL A 154 -11.51 9.51 2.71
C VAL A 154 -12.47 9.65 1.54
N ARG A 155 -11.99 9.97 0.33
CA ARG A 155 -12.81 10.24 -0.86
C ARG A 155 -13.84 9.13 -1.16
N HIS A 156 -13.50 7.87 -0.91
CA HIS A 156 -14.41 6.75 -1.17
C HIS A 156 -15.63 6.71 -0.23
N PHE A 157 -15.58 7.38 0.92
CA PHE A 157 -16.74 7.56 1.81
C PHE A 157 -17.73 8.60 1.30
N ALA A 158 -17.37 9.39 0.28
CA ALA A 158 -18.27 10.38 -0.32
C ALA A 158 -19.52 9.76 -0.96
N ALA A 159 -19.54 8.45 -1.24
CA ALA A 159 -20.72 7.75 -1.75
C ALA A 159 -21.67 7.27 -0.64
N ASN A 160 -21.14 7.04 0.58
CA ASN A 160 -21.93 6.62 1.74
C ASN A 160 -21.21 7.02 3.05
N PRO A 161 -21.41 8.27 3.53
CA PRO A 161 -20.69 8.80 4.69
C PRO A 161 -21.29 8.37 6.03
N MET A 162 -22.50 7.82 6.04
CA MET A 162 -23.27 7.49 7.25
C MET A 162 -23.13 6.01 7.61
N ALA A 163 -23.09 5.71 8.90
CA ALA A 163 -23.32 4.35 9.39
C ALA A 163 -24.77 3.94 9.09
N THR A 164 -24.97 2.83 8.38
CA THR A 164 -26.30 2.21 8.23
C THR A 164 -26.86 1.87 9.62
N GLU A 165 -28.09 2.36 9.88
CA GLU A 165 -28.89 2.26 11.11
C GLU A 165 -28.40 1.30 12.21
N CYS A 166 -28.01 1.90 13.34
CA CYS A 166 -27.86 1.24 14.62
C CYS A 166 -29.24 0.81 15.16
N ARG A 167 -29.67 -0.44 14.93
CA ARG A 167 -30.72 -1.04 15.75
C ARG A 167 -30.13 -1.36 17.13
N HIS A 168 -30.38 -0.47 18.09
CA HIS A 168 -30.16 -0.74 19.50
C HIS A 168 -30.85 -2.05 19.92
N ARG A 169 -30.07 -2.98 20.49
CA ARG A 169 -30.57 -3.88 21.53
C ARG A 169 -29.47 -4.02 22.59
N PRO A 170 -29.70 -3.60 23.85
CA PRO A 170 -28.74 -3.81 24.91
C PRO A 170 -28.89 -5.26 25.38
N ALA A 171 -27.90 -6.10 25.10
CA ALA A 171 -27.77 -7.39 25.76
C ALA A 171 -26.65 -7.24 26.80
N ARG A 172 -27.06 -7.25 28.06
CA ARG A 172 -26.21 -7.40 29.25
C ARG A 172 -25.18 -8.52 29.01
N MET A 173 -23.91 -8.23 29.27
CA MET A 173 -22.94 -9.28 29.58
C MET A 173 -22.54 -9.09 31.04
N ASP A 174 -22.99 -10.03 31.85
CA ASP A 174 -22.52 -10.21 33.22
C ASP A 174 -21.03 -10.52 33.21
N SER A 175 -20.39 -10.03 34.27
CA SER A 175 -18.97 -10.21 34.56
C SER A 175 -18.66 -11.67 34.92
N ALA A 176 -17.69 -12.28 34.24
CA ALA A 176 -16.93 -13.41 34.77
C ALA A 176 -15.55 -13.50 34.12
N LEU A 177 -14.58 -12.91 34.81
CA LEU A 177 -13.20 -13.38 35.04
C LEU A 177 -12.66 -14.49 34.12
N ILE A 178 -11.73 -14.14 33.22
CA ILE A 178 -10.46 -14.88 33.05
C ILE A 178 -9.34 -13.86 32.85
N SER A 179 -8.40 -13.85 33.80
CA SER A 179 -7.12 -13.17 33.73
C SER A 179 -6.10 -14.12 33.10
N ALA A 180 -5.42 -13.70 32.02
CA ALA A 180 -3.99 -13.93 31.79
C ALA A 180 -3.55 -13.34 30.42
N SER A 181 -2.61 -12.40 30.50
CA SER A 181 -1.59 -12.03 29.50
C SER A 181 -2.02 -11.30 28.22
N ASP A 182 -1.79 -9.99 28.25
CA ASP A 182 -1.93 -9.05 27.15
C ASP A 182 -0.97 -9.34 25.98
N SER A 183 -1.56 -9.54 24.80
CA SER A 183 -0.96 -9.29 23.48
C SER A 183 -2.10 -8.93 22.55
N ILE A 184 -2.59 -7.69 22.66
CA ILE A 184 -3.70 -7.20 21.85
C ILE A 184 -3.16 -6.81 20.47
N SER A 185 -3.06 -7.80 19.58
CA SER A 185 -3.11 -7.58 18.13
C SER A 185 -4.52 -7.13 17.78
N SER A 186 -4.71 -5.83 17.58
CA SER A 186 -5.97 -5.27 17.11
C SER A 186 -6.13 -5.48 15.60
N THR A 187 -6.60 -6.66 15.21
CA THR A 187 -7.23 -6.89 13.91
C THR A 187 -8.65 -6.32 13.97
N THR A 188 -8.85 -5.11 13.45
CA THR A 188 -10.19 -4.55 13.32
C THR A 188 -10.94 -5.27 12.20
N ALA A 189 -12.08 -5.83 12.61
CA ALA A 189 -13.00 -6.58 11.81
C ALA A 189 -13.64 -5.71 10.70
N PHE A 190 -13.29 -5.99 9.45
CA PHE A 190 -14.22 -5.87 8.32
C PHE A 190 -14.97 -7.20 8.20
N ALA A 191 -16.01 -7.37 9.03
CA ALA A 191 -16.98 -8.43 8.86
C ALA A 191 -18.30 -7.82 8.33
N ARG A 192 -18.72 -8.35 7.17
CA ARG A 192 -19.99 -8.21 6.43
C ARG A 192 -19.82 -7.39 5.15
N SER A 193 -19.90 -8.00 3.97
CA SER A 193 -20.88 -9.00 3.53
C SER A 193 -20.25 -10.27 2.96
N VAL A 194 -20.24 -11.34 3.76
CA VAL A 194 -20.16 -12.71 3.24
C VAL A 194 -21.60 -13.08 2.89
N SER A 195 -21.93 -13.12 1.60
CA SER A 195 -23.12 -13.83 1.14
C SER A 195 -23.07 -15.25 1.69
N ALA A 196 -24.22 -15.78 2.10
CA ALA A 196 -24.39 -17.06 2.76
C ALA A 196 -23.97 -18.26 1.89
N ILE A 197 -22.66 -18.43 1.67
CA ILE A 197 -22.03 -19.58 1.05
C ILE A 197 -20.74 -19.87 1.83
N ASP A 198 -20.73 -21.05 2.44
CA ASP A 198 -19.62 -21.75 3.10
C ASP A 198 -19.10 -21.26 4.45
N VAL A 199 -19.89 -21.61 5.46
CA VAL A 199 -19.46 -21.93 6.84
C VAL A 199 -18.83 -23.34 6.93
N HIS A 200 -18.60 -24.02 5.79
CA HIS A 200 -17.88 -25.30 5.74
C HIS A 200 -16.40 -25.09 5.35
N GLN A 201 -15.51 -25.25 6.34
CA GLN A 201 -14.05 -25.39 6.21
C GLN A 201 -13.30 -24.22 5.55
N GLN A 202 -12.84 -23.24 6.36
CA GLN A 202 -11.73 -22.38 5.94
C GLN A 202 -10.43 -23.20 5.90
N GLN A 203 -10.23 -23.93 4.81
CA GLN A 203 -9.02 -24.70 4.57
C GLN A 203 -7.82 -23.75 4.51
N ARG A 204 -6.79 -24.05 5.32
CA ARG A 204 -5.51 -23.33 5.33
C ARG A 204 -4.84 -23.48 3.98
N PHE A 205 -4.15 -22.43 3.50
CA PHE A 205 -3.52 -22.51 2.19
C PHE A 205 -2.23 -21.69 2.07
N ILE A 206 -1.37 -22.13 1.15
CA ILE A 206 -0.14 -21.46 0.73
C ILE A 206 -0.40 -20.81 -0.63
N LEU A 207 -0.04 -19.53 -0.75
CA LEU A 207 -0.14 -18.78 -2.00
C LEU A 207 1.20 -18.83 -2.74
N ILE A 208 1.18 -19.16 -4.04
CA ILE A 208 2.36 -19.12 -4.91
C ILE A 208 2.28 -17.88 -5.79
N LEU A 209 3.25 -16.99 -5.63
CA LEU A 209 3.43 -15.80 -6.46
C LEU A 209 4.56 -16.06 -7.46
N HIS A 210 4.21 -16.11 -8.75
CA HIS A 210 5.16 -16.33 -9.85
C HIS A 210 4.82 -15.45 -11.05
N HIS A 211 5.79 -15.30 -11.96
CA HIS A 211 5.57 -14.76 -13.29
C HIS A 211 6.40 -15.56 -14.29
N GLU A 212 5.77 -15.85 -15.43
CA GLU A 212 6.34 -16.63 -16.51
C GLU A 212 5.94 -16.02 -17.85
N ASN A 213 6.93 -15.77 -18.69
CA ASN A 213 6.71 -15.30 -20.05
C ASN A 213 6.06 -16.43 -20.86
N ALA A 214 5.08 -16.08 -21.70
CA ALA A 214 4.38 -17.05 -22.54
C ALA A 214 5.33 -17.94 -23.38
N LYS A 215 6.49 -17.40 -23.75
CA LYS A 215 7.51 -18.04 -24.59
C LYS A 215 8.44 -18.99 -23.81
N ASN A 216 8.57 -18.84 -22.49
CA ASN A 216 9.50 -19.62 -21.68
C ASN A 216 8.88 -20.96 -21.24
N ARG A 217 9.01 -21.98 -22.11
CA ARG A 217 8.39 -23.31 -21.88
C ARG A 217 9.03 -24.09 -20.73
N ASP A 218 10.32 -23.89 -20.50
CA ASP A 218 11.04 -24.60 -19.46
C ASP A 218 10.64 -24.09 -18.08
N LEU A 219 10.57 -22.77 -17.89
CA LEU A 219 10.09 -22.17 -16.64
C LEU A 219 8.68 -22.66 -16.29
N LYS A 220 7.76 -22.65 -17.27
CA LYS A 220 6.40 -23.22 -17.14
C LYS A 220 6.38 -24.70 -16.73
N LYS A 221 7.36 -25.47 -17.18
CA LYS A 221 7.48 -26.89 -16.82
C LYS A 221 7.95 -27.01 -15.38
N PHE A 222 8.94 -26.23 -14.96
CA PHE A 222 9.45 -26.23 -13.59
C PHE A 222 8.44 -25.69 -12.58
N HIS A 223 7.74 -24.60 -12.90
CA HIS A 223 6.64 -24.05 -12.12
C HIS A 223 5.55 -25.12 -11.87
N ARG A 224 5.07 -25.77 -12.93
CA ARG A 224 4.10 -26.88 -12.79
C ARG A 224 4.63 -28.06 -11.96
N LEU A 225 5.93 -28.33 -12.03
CA LEU A 225 6.55 -29.39 -11.22
C LEU A 225 6.60 -29.00 -9.75
N LEU A 226 6.97 -27.75 -9.45
CA LEU A 226 6.97 -27.18 -8.10
C LEU A 226 5.56 -27.25 -7.48
N ILE A 227 4.53 -26.77 -8.19
CA ILE A 227 3.14 -26.84 -7.71
C ILE A 227 2.73 -28.27 -7.41
N LYS A 228 2.91 -29.20 -8.37
CA LYS A 228 2.54 -30.61 -8.19
C LYS A 228 3.22 -31.23 -6.98
N ASN A 229 4.51 -30.95 -6.80
CA ASN A 229 5.25 -31.48 -5.66
C ASN A 229 4.75 -30.85 -4.35
N LEU A 230 4.52 -29.54 -4.29
CA LEU A 230 3.96 -28.88 -3.11
C LEU A 230 2.56 -29.40 -2.78
N GLU A 231 1.70 -29.65 -3.78
CA GLU A 231 0.36 -30.20 -3.59
C GLU A 231 0.40 -31.60 -2.96
N ILE A 232 1.38 -32.43 -3.31
CA ILE A 232 1.54 -33.76 -2.71
C ILE A 232 1.82 -33.63 -1.20
N TYR A 233 2.79 -32.81 -0.80
CA TYR A 233 3.13 -32.59 0.61
C TYR A 233 2.02 -31.86 1.36
N ALA A 234 1.42 -30.84 0.75
CA ALA A 234 0.36 -30.05 1.38
C ALA A 234 -0.91 -30.89 1.64
N LYS A 235 -1.21 -31.86 0.77
CA LYS A 235 -2.33 -32.79 0.95
C LYS A 235 -2.17 -33.66 2.20
N GLU A 236 -0.94 -34.04 2.56
CA GLU A 236 -0.68 -34.82 3.78
C GLU A 236 -0.94 -34.00 5.05
N GLU A 237 -0.67 -32.69 5.01
CA GLU A 237 -0.86 -31.76 6.14
C GLU A 237 -2.21 -31.02 6.08
N GLY A 238 -3.10 -31.36 5.14
CA GLY A 238 -4.42 -30.75 4.98
C GLY A 238 -4.41 -29.30 4.48
N ILE A 239 -3.27 -28.82 3.97
CA ILE A 239 -3.08 -27.47 3.44
C ILE A 239 -3.35 -27.46 1.94
N LYS A 240 -4.00 -26.42 1.44
CA LYS A 240 -4.19 -26.21 0.00
C LYS A 240 -3.05 -25.38 -0.59
N VAL A 241 -2.62 -25.71 -1.80
CA VAL A 241 -1.71 -24.85 -2.57
C VAL A 241 -2.56 -24.08 -3.57
N VAL A 242 -2.39 -22.76 -3.60
CA VAL A 242 -3.16 -21.88 -4.49
C VAL A 242 -2.19 -21.06 -5.33
N ASP A 243 -2.36 -21.15 -6.64
CA ASP A 243 -1.61 -20.34 -7.57
C ASP A 243 -2.19 -18.92 -7.69
N VAL A 244 -1.34 -17.92 -7.87
CA VAL A 244 -1.77 -16.52 -8.05
C VAL A 244 -2.74 -16.36 -9.23
N ASP A 245 -2.57 -17.09 -10.33
CA ASP A 245 -3.44 -17.01 -11.50
C ASP A 245 -4.83 -17.63 -11.24
N GLN A 246 -4.94 -18.52 -10.24
CA GLN A 246 -6.22 -19.08 -9.77
C GLN A 246 -6.96 -18.12 -8.83
N CYS A 247 -6.26 -17.17 -8.20
CA CYS A 247 -6.86 -16.19 -7.29
C CYS A 247 -7.60 -15.08 -8.03
N MET A 248 -7.30 -14.88 -9.33
CA MET A 248 -7.78 -13.77 -10.13
C MET A 248 -9.21 -14.03 -10.63
N CYS A 249 -10.18 -13.33 -10.05
CA CYS A 249 -11.57 -13.32 -10.52
C CYS A 249 -11.80 -12.14 -11.47
N ASP A 250 -12.27 -12.39 -12.70
CA ASP A 250 -12.45 -11.34 -13.71
C ASP A 250 -13.44 -10.23 -13.30
N GLN A 251 -14.35 -10.50 -12.34
CA GLN A 251 -15.32 -9.52 -11.82
C GLN A 251 -14.75 -8.62 -10.71
N ASP A 252 -13.73 -9.09 -9.98
CA ASP A 252 -13.14 -8.42 -8.82
C ASP A 252 -11.66 -8.84 -8.70
N LEU A 253 -10.83 -8.44 -9.66
CA LEU A 253 -9.42 -8.85 -9.70
C LEU A 253 -8.68 -8.41 -8.44
N LEU A 254 -8.80 -7.13 -8.08
CA LEU A 254 -8.09 -6.57 -6.93
C LEU A 254 -8.58 -7.16 -5.61
N GLY A 255 -9.90 -7.19 -5.39
CA GLY A 255 -10.47 -7.69 -4.14
C GLY A 255 -10.33 -9.19 -3.98
N SER A 256 -10.36 -9.97 -5.06
CA SER A 256 -10.06 -11.41 -5.01
C SER A 256 -8.60 -11.65 -4.63
N VAL A 257 -7.66 -10.98 -5.29
CA VAL A 257 -6.23 -11.14 -5.07
C VAL A 257 -5.81 -10.68 -3.66
N SER A 258 -6.28 -9.52 -3.20
CA SER A 258 -6.02 -9.02 -1.84
C SER A 258 -6.55 -9.96 -0.77
N ARG A 259 -7.79 -10.48 -0.92
CA ARG A 259 -8.36 -11.45 0.03
C ARG A 259 -7.56 -12.75 0.11
N HIS A 260 -7.03 -13.24 -1.01
CA HIS A 260 -6.19 -14.43 -1.01
C HIS A 260 -4.83 -14.15 -0.37
N PHE A 261 -4.23 -12.99 -0.64
CA PHE A 261 -2.98 -12.60 -0.02
C PHE A 261 -3.10 -12.48 1.51
N ASP A 262 -4.13 -11.79 2.01
CA ASP A 262 -4.31 -11.58 3.45
C ASP A 262 -4.59 -12.89 4.19
N ARG A 263 -5.27 -13.85 3.54
CA ARG A 263 -5.62 -15.15 4.14
C ARG A 263 -4.56 -16.23 4.00
N ALA A 264 -3.54 -16.04 3.16
CA ALA A 264 -2.53 -17.06 2.94
C ALA A 264 -1.69 -17.30 4.22
N ASP A 265 -1.46 -18.54 4.59
CA ASP A 265 -0.62 -18.83 5.77
C ASP A 265 0.86 -18.55 5.50
N GLN A 266 1.28 -18.87 4.28
CA GLN A 266 2.60 -18.61 3.74
C GLN A 266 2.45 -18.14 2.29
N VAL A 267 3.38 -17.29 1.87
CA VAL A 267 3.47 -16.84 0.48
C VAL A 267 4.83 -17.28 -0.06
N VAL A 268 4.80 -18.15 -1.06
CA VAL A 268 5.98 -18.63 -1.77
C VAL A 268 6.20 -17.72 -2.97
N MET A 269 7.30 -16.98 -2.98
CA MET A 269 7.73 -16.16 -4.11
C MET A 269 8.67 -16.96 -5.00
N GLU A 270 8.20 -17.27 -6.19
CA GLU A 270 8.96 -17.94 -7.23
C GLU A 270 9.72 -16.89 -8.05
N LEU A 271 11.02 -16.75 -7.80
CA LEU A 271 11.90 -15.83 -8.52
C LEU A 271 12.51 -16.52 -9.73
N SER A 272 12.37 -15.86 -10.88
CA SER A 272 12.87 -16.29 -12.17
C SER A 272 13.42 -15.07 -12.93
N PRO A 273 14.21 -15.27 -14.01
CA PRO A 273 14.59 -14.17 -14.89
C PRO A 273 13.36 -13.40 -15.42
N ASP A 274 12.31 -14.11 -15.85
CA ASP A 274 11.06 -13.50 -16.33
C ASP A 274 10.41 -12.63 -15.24
N TYR A 275 10.42 -13.08 -13.98
CA TYR A 275 9.91 -12.28 -12.86
C TYR A 275 10.75 -11.02 -12.63
N ALA A 276 12.08 -11.11 -12.72
CA ALA A 276 12.96 -9.96 -12.57
C ALA A 276 12.79 -8.94 -13.71
N ASP A 277 12.60 -9.41 -14.94
CA ASP A 277 12.28 -8.57 -16.09
C ASP A 277 10.95 -7.83 -15.87
N LEU A 278 9.94 -8.51 -15.30
CA LEU A 278 8.67 -7.88 -14.95
C LEU A 278 8.84 -6.76 -13.90
N ILE A 279 9.62 -6.99 -12.85
CA ILE A 279 9.86 -5.96 -11.82
C ILE A 279 10.66 -4.79 -12.41
N SER A 280 11.75 -5.08 -13.13
CA SER A 280 12.60 -4.05 -13.76
C SER A 280 11.80 -3.20 -14.75
N ALA A 281 10.97 -3.82 -15.59
CA ALA A 281 10.12 -3.11 -16.52
C ALA A 281 9.10 -2.19 -15.82
N ALA A 282 8.63 -2.56 -14.63
CA ALA A 282 7.75 -1.72 -13.82
C ALA A 282 8.50 -0.55 -13.14
N GLU A 283 9.75 -0.75 -12.75
CA GLU A 283 10.61 0.30 -12.18
C GLU A 283 11.02 1.33 -13.24
N ASP A 284 11.36 0.87 -14.45
CA ASP A 284 11.72 1.73 -15.58
C ASP A 284 10.52 2.48 -16.18
N ALA A 285 9.31 1.91 -16.05
CA ALA A 285 8.05 2.51 -16.52
C ALA A 285 7.50 3.59 -15.57
N SER A 286 8.36 4.39 -14.94
CA SER A 286 8.03 5.46 -13.97
C SER A 286 7.25 6.67 -14.55
N SER A 287 6.31 6.42 -15.46
CA SER A 287 5.23 7.29 -15.93
C SER A 287 3.95 6.45 -16.01
N LEU A 288 3.20 6.37 -14.90
CA LEU A 288 1.97 5.57 -14.76
C LEU A 288 0.74 6.16 -15.51
N THR A 289 0.94 6.98 -16.55
CA THR A 289 -0.15 7.72 -17.24
C THR A 289 -0.41 7.33 -18.70
N ASP A 290 0.42 6.52 -19.36
CA ASP A 290 0.37 6.40 -20.83
C ASP A 290 -0.22 5.13 -21.46
N GLN A 291 -0.94 4.28 -20.72
CA GLN A 291 -1.46 3.01 -21.29
C GLN A 291 -2.96 2.80 -21.11
N MET A 292 -3.73 3.81 -21.52
CA MET A 292 -5.12 3.63 -21.95
C MET A 292 -5.13 3.67 -23.48
N MET A 293 -5.32 2.51 -24.13
CA MET A 293 -5.93 2.26 -25.46
C MET A 293 -5.25 1.05 -26.13
N VAL A 294 -5.90 -0.12 -26.13
CA VAL A 294 -5.99 -1.16 -27.20
C VAL A 294 -6.80 -2.33 -26.61
N HIS A 295 -7.91 -2.70 -27.27
CA HIS A 295 -9.05 -3.39 -26.64
C HIS A 295 -8.96 -4.93 -26.50
N ASP A 296 -7.85 -5.60 -26.87
CA ASP A 296 -7.71 -7.07 -26.76
C ASP A 296 -6.50 -7.54 -25.91
N GLN A 297 -5.63 -6.63 -25.45
CA GLN A 297 -4.47 -6.93 -24.58
C GLN A 297 -4.71 -6.57 -23.10
N GLN A 298 -5.86 -5.99 -22.77
CA GLN A 298 -6.14 -5.43 -21.43
C GLN A 298 -6.18 -6.48 -20.31
N GLN A 299 -6.70 -7.69 -20.56
CA GLN A 299 -6.81 -8.70 -19.49
C GLN A 299 -5.46 -9.30 -19.09
N PHE A 300 -4.62 -9.63 -20.07
CA PHE A 300 -3.27 -10.14 -19.80
C PHE A 300 -2.45 -9.10 -19.04
N ASP A 301 -2.52 -7.84 -19.46
CA ASP A 301 -1.86 -6.72 -18.78
C ASP A 301 -2.42 -6.50 -17.36
N GLN A 302 -3.73 -6.55 -17.15
CA GLN A 302 -4.32 -6.44 -15.81
C GLN A 302 -3.87 -7.55 -14.85
N ARG A 303 -3.78 -8.81 -15.31
CA ARG A 303 -3.29 -9.93 -14.49
C ARG A 303 -1.83 -9.76 -14.11
N VAL A 304 -1.00 -9.29 -15.05
CA VAL A 304 0.40 -8.94 -14.80
C VAL A 304 0.52 -7.80 -13.78
N ARG A 305 -0.32 -6.76 -13.89
CA ARG A 305 -0.40 -5.67 -12.89
C ARG A 305 -0.82 -6.17 -11.51
N MET A 306 -1.70 -7.16 -11.41
CA MET A 306 -2.05 -7.77 -10.11
C MET A 306 -0.89 -8.55 -9.49
N LYS A 307 -0.04 -9.19 -10.29
CA LYS A 307 1.19 -9.84 -9.80
C LYS A 307 2.18 -8.79 -9.26
N LEU A 308 2.32 -7.65 -9.95
CA LEU A 308 3.11 -6.51 -9.47
C LEU A 308 2.55 -5.90 -8.18
N TYR A 309 1.23 -5.77 -8.10
CA TYR A 309 0.56 -5.30 -6.88
C TYR A 309 0.85 -6.24 -5.69
N LEU A 310 0.71 -7.56 -5.88
CA LEU A 310 1.07 -8.53 -4.84
C LEU A 310 2.54 -8.46 -4.45
N HIS A 311 3.44 -8.29 -5.43
CA HIS A 311 4.85 -8.05 -5.16
C HIS A 311 5.02 -6.87 -4.19
N GLN A 312 4.41 -5.71 -4.48
CA GLN A 312 4.45 -4.55 -3.60
C GLN A 312 3.83 -4.82 -2.21
N MET A 313 2.74 -5.61 -2.14
CA MET A 313 2.15 -6.01 -0.87
C MET A 313 3.13 -6.78 0.02
N THR A 314 3.99 -7.64 -0.56
CA THR A 314 5.01 -8.34 0.24
C THR A 314 5.99 -7.37 0.92
N PHE A 315 6.40 -6.32 0.22
CA PHE A 315 7.28 -5.28 0.76
C PHE A 315 6.59 -4.47 1.85
N ASN A 316 5.35 -4.06 1.59
CA ASN A 316 4.55 -3.32 2.57
C ASN A 316 4.35 -4.12 3.85
N GLU A 317 4.05 -5.42 3.76
CA GLU A 317 3.87 -6.26 4.93
C GLU A 317 5.16 -6.44 5.74
N VAL A 318 6.30 -6.67 5.08
CA VAL A 318 7.59 -6.78 5.80
C VAL A 318 7.93 -5.46 6.48
N LEU A 319 7.71 -4.33 5.81
CA LEU A 319 7.93 -3.00 6.37
C LEU A 319 7.05 -2.77 7.61
N LEU A 320 5.75 -3.06 7.51
CA LEU A 320 4.79 -2.94 8.62
C LEU A 320 5.12 -3.88 9.79
N ASN A 321 5.76 -5.03 9.52
CA ASN A 321 6.24 -5.97 10.54
C ASN A 321 7.63 -5.59 11.11
N GLY A 322 8.09 -4.35 10.94
CA GLY A 322 9.38 -3.89 11.47
C GLY A 322 10.57 -4.50 10.73
N ASN A 323 10.46 -4.66 9.40
CA ASN A 323 11.44 -5.33 8.53
C ASN A 323 11.67 -6.81 8.84
N GLN A 324 10.69 -7.48 9.47
CA GLN A 324 10.77 -8.91 9.77
C GLN A 324 9.94 -9.72 8.78
N ASN A 325 10.59 -10.66 8.09
CA ASN A 325 9.90 -11.64 7.26
C ASN A 325 9.27 -12.74 8.12
N ARG A 326 7.94 -12.72 8.24
CA ARG A 326 7.17 -13.73 9.00
C ARG A 326 6.76 -14.92 8.14
N ARG A 327 6.18 -14.67 6.95
CA ARG A 327 5.48 -15.70 6.15
C ARG A 327 5.92 -15.81 4.69
N PHE A 328 6.92 -15.07 4.25
CA PHE A 328 7.40 -15.12 2.87
C PHE A 328 8.56 -16.11 2.71
N ARG A 329 8.49 -16.97 1.68
CA ARG A 329 9.56 -17.91 1.34
C ARG A 329 9.97 -17.69 -0.10
N VAL A 330 11.27 -17.54 -0.34
CA VAL A 330 11.80 -17.25 -1.67
C VAL A 330 12.32 -18.54 -2.28
N VAL A 331 11.78 -18.89 -3.45
CA VAL A 331 12.21 -20.02 -4.27
C VAL A 331 12.92 -19.48 -5.50
N LEU A 332 14.15 -19.92 -5.72
CA LEU A 332 14.94 -19.55 -6.89
C LEU A 332 14.78 -20.62 -7.95
N MET A 333 14.22 -20.24 -9.09
CA MET A 333 14.06 -21.14 -10.23
C MET A 333 15.37 -21.31 -10.99
N GLN A 334 15.45 -22.37 -11.80
CA GLN A 334 16.61 -22.62 -12.63
C GLN A 334 16.89 -21.41 -13.55
N GLY A 335 18.14 -20.94 -13.57
CA GLY A 335 18.55 -19.74 -14.30
C GLY A 335 18.42 -18.43 -13.51
N CYS A 336 17.85 -18.46 -12.30
CA CYS A 336 17.85 -17.30 -11.40
C CYS A 336 19.27 -17.01 -10.89
N ARG A 337 19.71 -15.76 -11.06
CA ARG A 337 21.02 -15.24 -10.63
C ARG A 337 20.82 -14.24 -9.49
N PRO A 338 21.88 -13.88 -8.73
CA PRO A 338 21.76 -12.88 -7.67
C PRO A 338 21.20 -11.53 -8.14
N GLU A 339 21.48 -11.16 -9.39
CA GLU A 339 20.95 -9.93 -10.03
C GLU A 339 19.43 -9.96 -10.25
N HIS A 340 18.81 -11.15 -10.32
CA HIS A 340 17.37 -11.31 -10.50
C HIS A 340 16.60 -11.25 -9.16
N ILE A 341 17.29 -11.18 -8.03
CA ILE A 341 16.65 -11.10 -6.71
C ILE A 341 16.28 -9.63 -6.44
N PRO A 342 14.99 -9.30 -6.19
CA PRO A 342 14.59 -7.93 -5.90
C PRO A 342 15.33 -7.38 -4.68
N ARG A 343 15.72 -6.10 -4.76
CA ARG A 343 16.40 -5.41 -3.66
C ARG A 343 15.47 -5.30 -2.44
N GLY A 344 16.05 -5.31 -1.24
CA GLY A 344 15.29 -5.20 0.01
C GLY A 344 15.13 -6.55 0.72
N TRP A 345 13.96 -6.80 1.30
CA TRP A 345 13.74 -7.98 2.13
C TRP A 345 13.94 -9.32 1.39
N PRO A 346 13.64 -9.49 0.08
CA PRO A 346 13.88 -10.75 -0.62
C PRO A 346 15.35 -11.11 -0.67
N GLY A 347 16.27 -10.14 -0.66
CA GLY A 347 17.71 -10.37 -0.58
C GLY A 347 18.22 -10.76 0.82
N ASN A 348 17.45 -10.44 1.88
CA ASN A 348 17.85 -10.62 3.28
C ASN A 348 17.18 -11.83 3.96
N THR A 349 16.71 -12.80 3.18
CA THR A 349 16.04 -14.01 3.68
C THR A 349 16.70 -15.26 3.11
N LEU A 350 16.39 -16.42 3.70
CA LEU A 350 16.78 -17.71 3.14
C LEU A 350 16.14 -17.93 1.77
N HIS A 351 16.96 -18.38 0.83
CA HIS A 351 16.57 -18.75 -0.53
C HIS A 351 16.62 -20.27 -0.69
N TYR A 352 15.61 -20.85 -1.34
CA TYR A 352 15.54 -22.27 -1.65
C TYR A 352 15.66 -22.46 -3.16
N ARG A 353 16.70 -23.14 -3.64
CA ARG A 353 16.84 -23.44 -5.07
C ARG A 353 15.98 -24.64 -5.42
N PHE A 354 15.13 -24.50 -6.42
CA PHE A 354 14.35 -25.63 -6.93
C PHE A 354 15.07 -26.29 -8.11
N PRO A 355 15.21 -27.64 -8.14
CA PRO A 355 14.68 -28.63 -7.19
C PRO A 355 15.59 -29.00 -6.00
N GLN A 356 16.80 -28.46 -5.90
CA GLN A 356 17.84 -28.93 -4.98
C GLN A 356 17.45 -28.84 -3.50
N ASP A 357 16.86 -27.72 -3.08
CA ASP A 357 16.53 -27.41 -1.70
C ASP A 357 15.04 -27.64 -1.40
N PHE A 358 14.35 -28.45 -2.22
CA PHE A 358 12.90 -28.64 -2.11
C PHE A 358 12.49 -29.27 -0.78
N GLU A 359 13.26 -30.21 -0.26
CA GLU A 359 12.99 -30.84 1.04
C GLU A 359 13.09 -29.83 2.19
N ALA A 360 14.14 -28.99 2.20
CA ALA A 360 14.30 -27.92 3.17
C ALA A 360 13.18 -26.87 3.07
N LEU A 361 12.70 -26.56 1.86
CA LEU A 361 11.53 -25.71 1.64
C LEU A 361 10.29 -26.33 2.28
N CYS A 362 10.02 -27.61 2.06
CA CYS A 362 8.88 -28.32 2.65
C CYS A 362 8.95 -28.31 4.18
N GLN A 363 10.09 -28.66 4.78
CA GLN A 363 10.27 -28.57 6.23
C GLN A 363 9.93 -27.17 6.74
N ARG A 364 10.42 -26.12 6.07
CA ARG A 364 10.16 -24.74 6.46
C ARG A 364 8.69 -24.32 6.32
N LEU A 365 7.98 -24.82 5.31
CA LEU A 365 6.58 -24.49 5.03
C LEU A 365 5.61 -25.22 5.96
N PHE A 366 5.91 -26.48 6.30
CA PHE A 366 4.98 -27.38 6.97
C PHE A 366 5.32 -27.65 8.45
N GLU A 367 6.61 -27.67 8.85
CA GLU A 367 6.99 -28.03 10.24
C GLU A 367 6.90 -26.86 11.22
N GLN A 368 7.06 -25.62 10.76
CA GLN A 368 6.88 -24.42 11.61
C GLN A 368 5.44 -24.21 12.12
N GLN A 369 4.52 -25.09 11.75
CA GLN A 369 3.12 -25.04 12.17
C GLN A 369 2.77 -26.07 13.26
N LYS A 370 3.76 -26.87 13.71
CA LYS A 370 3.60 -27.88 14.80
C LYS A 370 4.08 -27.39 16.18
N GLN A 371 4.54 -26.14 16.28
CA GLN A 371 4.84 -25.44 17.53
C GLN A 371 3.80 -24.35 17.77
#